data_AF-A0A7V2GC47-F1
#
_entry.id   AF-A0A7V2GC47-F1
#
_cell.length_a   1.000
_cell.length_b   1.000
_cell.length_c   1.000
_cell.angle_alpha   90.00
_cell.angle_beta   90.00
_cell.angle_gamma   90.00
#
_symmetry.space_group_name_H-M   'P 1'
#
loop_
_entity.id
_entity.type
_entity.pdbx_description
1 polymer ?
#
loop_
_entity_poly.entity_id
_entity_poly.type
_entity_poly.pdbx_seq_one_letter_code
_entity_poly.pdbx_strand_id
1 'polypeptide(L)' 'MAQQDSYGDFDATELYCPKCKRAVPVRKKLLLVLSNGDKYDYSCVFCGTSLGDKMDLRKRPFTALIR' A
#
# COMPACT_ATOMS: atom_id res chain seq x y z
N MET A 1 6.72 25.55 -9.48
CA MET A 1 6.42 25.11 -8.10
C MET A 1 5.81 23.73 -8.22
N ALA A 2 6.51 22.67 -7.79
CA ALA A 2 5.93 21.33 -7.79
C ALA A 2 4.79 21.32 -6.79
N GLN A 3 3.56 21.05 -7.25
CA GLN A 3 2.40 20.93 -6.39
C GLN A 3 2.64 19.73 -5.47
N GLN A 4 3.03 20.01 -4.23
CA GLN A 4 3.09 19.00 -3.19
C GLN A 4 1.63 18.61 -2.92
N ASP A 5 1.26 17.37 -3.23
CA ASP A 5 0.02 16.78 -2.75
C ASP A 5 -0.03 17.03 -1.23
N SER A 6 -0.97 17.84 -0.76
CA SER A 6 -1.08 18.21 0.67
C SER A 6 -1.39 17.01 1.57
N TYR A 7 -1.72 15.86 0.97
CA TYR A 7 -1.96 14.59 1.63
C TYR A 7 -1.04 13.54 1.01
N GLY A 8 -0.21 12.89 1.83
CA GLY A 8 0.69 11.83 1.39
C GLY A 8 -0.04 10.52 1.06
N ASP A 9 0.73 9.46 0.84
CA ASP A 9 0.18 8.11 0.69
C ASP A 9 -0.44 7.61 2.01
N PHE A 10 -1.63 7.00 1.93
CA PHE A 10 -2.34 6.43 3.08
C PHE A 10 -2.07 4.94 3.21
N ASP A 11 -1.97 4.47 4.45
CA ASP A 11 -1.89 3.05 4.78
C ASP A 11 -3.14 2.60 5.56
N ALA A 12 -3.56 1.36 5.33
CA ALA A 12 -4.66 0.77 6.06
C ALA A 12 -4.22 0.48 7.50
N THR A 13 -4.92 1.05 8.48
CA THR A 13 -4.69 0.77 9.90
C THR A 13 -5.50 -0.43 10.38
N GLU A 14 -6.72 -0.58 9.86
CA GLU A 14 -7.64 -1.68 10.17
C GLU A 14 -8.35 -2.19 8.91
N LEU A 15 -8.59 -3.51 8.85
CA LEU A 15 -9.38 -4.15 7.80
C LEU A 15 -10.28 -5.24 8.40
N TYR A 16 -11.37 -5.59 7.72
CA TYR A 16 -12.20 -6.73 8.14
C TYR A 16 -11.46 -8.05 7.92
N CYS A 17 -11.36 -8.87 8.96
CA CYS A 17 -10.79 -10.20 8.85
C CYS A 17 -11.88 -11.27 8.76
N PRO A 18 -11.93 -12.09 7.69
CA PRO A 18 -12.95 -13.13 7.54
C PRO A 18 -12.79 -14.28 8.53
N LYS A 19 -11.57 -14.52 9.05
CA LYS A 19 -11.32 -15.55 10.07
C LYS A 19 -11.68 -15.07 11.48
N CYS A 20 -11.32 -13.84 11.84
CA CYS A 20 -11.66 -13.24 13.15
C CYS A 20 -13.08 -12.67 13.21
N LYS A 21 -13.73 -12.52 12.04
CA LYS A 21 -15.09 -12.01 11.85
C LYS A 21 -15.33 -10.60 12.40
N ARG A 22 -14.30 -9.76 12.39
CA ARG A 22 -14.36 -8.36 12.86
C ARG A 22 -13.33 -7.49 12.16
N ALA A 23 -13.49 -6.17 12.26
CA ALA A 23 -12.41 -5.23 11.95
C ALA A 23 -11.24 -5.50 12.91
N VAL A 24 -10.05 -5.58 12.35
CA VAL A 24 -8.81 -5.84 13.10
C VAL A 24 -7.71 -4.91 12.59
N PRO A 25 -6.76 -4.52 13.45
CA PRO A 25 -5.55 -3.87 13.01
C PRO A 25 -4.73 -4.79 12.12
N VAL A 26 -4.02 -4.19 11.16
CA VAL A 26 -3.23 -4.91 10.15
C VAL A 26 -1.75 -4.59 10.24
N ARG A 27 -0.92 -5.54 9.79
CA ARG A 27 0.52 -5.34 9.58
C ARG A 27 0.77 -5.23 8.08
N LYS A 28 1.38 -4.12 7.65
CA LYS A 28 1.92 -3.95 6.30
C LYS A 28 3.24 -4.70 6.20
N LYS A 29 3.35 -5.62 5.25
CA LYS A 29 4.57 -6.39 4.98
C LYS A 29 4.95 -6.23 3.51
N LEU A 30 6.20 -5.85 3.24
CA LEU A 30 6.71 -5.81 1.87
C LEU A 30 6.71 -7.23 1.29
N LEU A 31 6.02 -7.41 0.17
CA LEU A 31 6.02 -8.65 -0.60
C LEU A 31 7.10 -8.63 -1.67
N LEU A 32 7.09 -7.60 -2.51
CA LEU A 32 7.90 -7.53 -3.73
C LEU A 32 8.38 -6.11 -3.98
N VAL A 33 9.65 -5.97 -4.34
CA VAL A 33 10.21 -4.74 -4.89
C VAL A 33 10.20 -4.85 -6.41
N LEU A 34 9.56 -3.91 -7.09
CA LEU A 34 9.43 -3.88 -8.54
C LEU A 34 10.11 -2.62 -9.10
N SER A 35 10.39 -2.63 -10.40
CA SER A 35 11.05 -1.53 -11.09
C SER A 35 10.23 -0.22 -11.09
N ASN A 36 8.91 -0.32 -10.92
CA ASN A 36 7.96 0.79 -10.91
C ASN A 36 7.38 1.09 -9.51
N GLY A 37 7.71 0.32 -8.48
CA GLY A 37 7.09 0.48 -7.16
C GLY A 37 7.27 -0.73 -6.26
N ASP A 38 6.65 -0.66 -5.09
CA ASP A 38 6.75 -1.70 -4.07
C ASP A 38 5.36 -2.27 -3.77
N LYS A 39 5.24 -3.59 -3.71
CA LYS A 39 4.01 -4.29 -3.39
C LYS A 39 4.04 -4.78 -1.95
N TYR A 40 2.98 -4.51 -1.20
CA TYR A 40 2.82 -4.89 0.19
C TYR A 40 1.57 -5.75 0.40
N ASP A 41 1.61 -6.62 1.41
CA ASP A 41 0.47 -7.35 1.96
C ASP A 41 0.05 -6.73 3.29
N TYR A 42 -1.25 -6.66 3.52
CA TYR A 42 -1.84 -6.36 4.81
C TYR A 42 -2.33 -7.65 5.45
N SER A 43 -1.73 -8.01 6.58
CA SER A 43 -2.08 -9.22 7.32
C SER A 43 -2.73 -8.89 8.66
N CYS A 44 -3.74 -9.68 9.04
CA CYS A 44 -4.36 -9.60 10.37
C CYS A 44 -3.30 -9.80 11.46
N VAL A 45 -3.19 -8.87 12.42
CA VAL A 45 -2.19 -8.97 13.50
C VAL A 45 -2.40 -10.20 14.40
N PHE A 46 -3.63 -10.72 14.46
CA PHE A 46 -4.01 -11.78 15.39
C PHE A 46 -3.89 -13.19 14.78
N CYS A 47 -4.39 -13.38 13.55
CA CYS A 47 -4.41 -14.70 12.91
C CYS A 47 -3.52 -14.81 11.67
N GLY A 48 -2.86 -13.72 11.26
CA GLY A 48 -1.94 -13.72 10.11
C GLY A 48 -2.60 -13.86 8.74
N THR A 49 -3.94 -13.86 8.66
CA THR A 49 -4.66 -13.95 7.37
C THR A 49 -4.37 -12.70 6.55
N SER A 50 -3.96 -12.86 5.29
CA SER A 50 -3.85 -11.77 4.32
C SER A 50 -5.25 -11.20 4.04
N LEU A 51 -5.39 -9.89 4.19
CA LEU A 51 -6.64 -9.14 4.08
C LEU A 51 -6.68 -8.23 2.85
N GLY A 52 -5.55 -8.00 2.19
CA GLY A 52 -5.46 -7.21 0.98
C GLY A 52 -4.02 -6.78 0.70
N ASP A 53 -3.79 -6.20 -0.47
CA ASP A 53 -2.48 -5.70 -0.89
C ASP A 53 -2.50 -4.19 -1.20
N LYS A 54 -1.33 -3.56 -1.09
CA LYS A 54 -1.09 -2.17 -1.52
C LYS A 54 0.05 -2.15 -2.55
N MET A 55 -0.09 -1.29 -3.56
CA MET A 55 0.96 -0.99 -4.52
C MET A 55 1.39 0.47 -4.34
N ASP A 56 2.61 0.70 -3.84
CA ASP A 56 3.21 2.02 -3.75
C ASP A 56 3.99 2.30 -5.06
N LEU A 57 3.38 3.04 -5.98
CA LEU A 57 3.96 3.34 -7.29
C LEU A 57 4.94 4.52 -7.19
N ARG A 58 6.14 4.34 -7.74
CA ARG A 58 7.11 5.44 -7.88
C ARG A 58 6.62 6.39 -8.96
N LYS A 59 6.15 7.58 -8.57
CA LYS A 59 5.84 8.68 -9.49
C LYS A 59 7.12 9.08 -10.22
N ARG A 60 7.36 8.56 -11.42
CA ARG A 60 8.38 9.13 -12.32
C ARG A 60 7.86 10.48 -12.79
N PRO A 61 8.66 11.57 -12.74
CA PRO A 61 8.28 12.77 -13.48
C PRO A 61 8.12 12.34 -14.93
N PHE A 62 6.93 12.57 -15.48
CA PHE A 62 6.65 12.29 -16.88
C PHE A 62 7.44 13.32 -17.70
N THR A 63 8.73 13.09 -17.90
CA THR A 63 9.53 13.87 -18.86
C THR A 63 9.16 13.34 -20.23
N ALA A 64 8.00 13.76 -20.73
CA ALA A 64 7.73 13.72 -22.14
C ALA A 64 8.77 14.64 -22.82
N LEU A 65 9.87 14.05 -23.28
CA LEU A 65 10.68 14.67 -24.32
C LEU A 65 9.83 14.63 -25.60
N ILE A 66 8.89 15.57 -25.68
CA ILE A 66 8.19 15.87 -26.92
C ILE A 66 9.25 16.45 -27.84
N ARG A 67 9.50 15.76 -28.95
CA ARG A 67 10.36 16.23 -30.03
C ARG A 67 9.48 16.84 -31.11
#